data_AF-A0A970XBU4-F1
#
_entry.id   AF-A0A970XBU4-F1
#
_cell.length_a   1.000
_cell.length_b   1.000
_cell.length_c   1.000
_cell.angle_alpha   90.00
_cell.angle_beta   90.00
_cell.angle_gamma   90.00
#
_symmetry.space_group_name_H-M   'P 1'
#
loop_
_entity.id
_entity.type
_entity.pdbx_description
1 polymer ?
#
loop_
_entity_poly.entity_id
_entity_poly.type
_entity_poly.pdbx_seq_one_letter_code
_entity_poly.pdbx_strand_id
1 'polypeptide(L)'
;MSKALFAKALAVQALAVGIVFAVLVALPLREGFFEDYGLITGPVAWIACSLVTAQVLRMPTGYVLFAALAGGVAGVLVSLVTSHTVGLIISLLVFGASCAGYEPEHDAPQPV
;
A
#
# COMPACT_ATOMS: atom_id res chain seq x y z
N MET A 1 1.50 -1.79 -19.19
CA MET A 1 2.09 -1.74 -17.82
C MET A 1 3.38 -0.93 -17.82
N SER A 2 3.43 0.16 -17.04
CA SER A 2 4.58 1.06 -16.97
C SER A 2 5.60 0.62 -15.92
N LYS A 3 6.83 0.28 -16.35
CA LYS A 3 7.94 -0.08 -15.45
C LYS A 3 8.33 1.06 -14.50
N ALA A 4 8.29 2.30 -15.00
CA ALA A 4 8.60 3.48 -14.22
C ALA A 4 7.54 3.73 -13.13
N LEU A 5 6.25 3.56 -13.48
CA LEU A 5 5.16 3.74 -12.52
C LEU A 5 5.17 2.63 -11.45
N PHE A 6 5.45 1.38 -11.85
CA PHE A 6 5.68 0.28 -10.91
C PHE A 6 6.72 0.64 -9.86
N ALA A 7 7.92 1.05 -10.31
CA ALA A 7 9.02 1.38 -9.40
C ALA A 7 8.69 2.57 -8.49
N LYS A 8 8.05 3.62 -9.03
CA LYS A 8 7.62 4.78 -8.25
C LYS A 8 6.56 4.41 -7.20
N ALA A 9 5.52 3.67 -7.58
CA ALA A 9 4.47 3.25 -6.66
C ALA A 9 4.98 2.34 -5.56
N LEU A 10 5.84 1.38 -5.92
CA LEU A 10 6.50 0.50 -4.97
C LEU A 10 7.34 1.29 -3.96
N ALA A 11 8.21 2.19 -4.46
CA ALA A 11 9.09 2.98 -3.61
C ALA A 11 8.33 3.92 -2.67
N VAL A 12 7.33 4.65 -3.18
CA VAL A 12 6.54 5.60 -2.37
C VAL A 12 5.74 4.86 -1.30
N GLN A 13 5.06 3.77 -1.66
CA GLN A 13 4.27 2.99 -0.69
C GLN A 13 5.17 2.34 0.36
N ALA A 14 6.30 1.73 -0.06
CA ALA A 14 7.24 1.10 0.87
C ALA A 14 7.85 2.13 1.84
N LEU A 15 8.20 3.31 1.33
CA LEU A 15 8.73 4.38 2.16
C LEU A 15 7.68 4.90 3.15
N ALA A 16 6.46 5.16 2.69
CA ALA A 16 5.37 5.62 3.55
C ALA A 16 5.08 4.62 4.69
N VAL A 17 4.94 3.33 4.35
CA VAL A 17 4.73 2.25 5.34
C VAL A 17 5.92 2.14 6.28
N GLY A 18 7.15 2.20 5.76
CA GLY A 18 8.37 2.14 6.57
C GLY A 18 8.49 3.30 7.55
N ILE A 19 8.14 4.52 7.12
CA ILE A 19 8.12 5.71 7.99
C ILE A 19 7.07 5.55 9.10
N VAL A 20 5.83 5.17 8.75
CA VAL A 20 4.77 4.97 9.75
C VAL A 20 5.17 3.88 10.75
N PHE A 21 5.72 2.76 10.27
CA PHE A 21 6.23 1.70 11.13
C PHE A 21 7.34 2.19 12.07
N ALA A 22 8.34 2.91 11.55
CA ALA A 22 9.43 3.46 12.34
C ALA A 22 8.92 4.43 13.42
N VAL A 23 7.94 5.28 13.10
CA VAL A 23 7.31 6.18 14.06
C VAL A 23 6.58 5.39 15.15
N LEU A 24 5.76 4.40 14.78
CA LEU A 24 5.03 3.59 15.76
C LEU A 24 5.98 2.83 16.69
N VAL A 25 7.07 2.28 16.17
CA VAL A 25 8.09 1.58 16.98
C VAL A 25 8.84 2.54 17.90
N ALA A 26 9.07 3.78 17.49
CA ALA A 26 9.77 4.78 18.29
C ALA A 26 8.91 5.40 19.41
N LEU A 27 7.58 5.30 19.31
CA LEU A 27 6.68 5.81 20.34
C LEU A 27 6.68 4.89 21.59
N PRO A 28 6.48 5.44 22.80
CA PRO A 28 6.39 4.66 24.03
C PRO A 28 5.04 3.96 24.12
N LEU A 29 4.77 3.06 23.18
CA LEU A 29 3.55 2.26 23.14
C LEU A 29 3.58 1.21 24.25
N ARG A 30 2.38 0.83 24.74
CA ARG A 30 2.23 -0.22 25.75
C ARG A 30 2.81 -1.54 25.21
N GLU A 31 3.45 -2.31 26.10
CA GLU A 31 3.84 -3.69 25.80
C GLU A 31 2.62 -4.48 25.29
N GLY A 32 2.77 -5.16 24.15
CA GLY A 32 1.66 -5.87 23.50
C GLY A 32 0.82 -5.03 22.54
N PHE A 33 1.17 -3.76 22.26
CA PHE A 33 0.36 -2.90 21.38
C PHE A 33 0.11 -3.51 19.99
N PHE A 34 1.14 -4.11 19.37
CA PHE A 34 1.00 -4.71 18.05
C PHE A 34 0.24 -6.04 18.10
N GLU A 35 0.28 -6.74 19.22
CA GLU A 35 -0.49 -7.96 19.47
C GLU A 35 -1.98 -7.64 19.64
N ASP A 36 -2.29 -6.58 20.38
CA ASP A 36 -3.67 -6.18 20.68
C ASP A 36 -4.34 -5.41 19.53
N TYR A 37 -3.58 -4.54 18.85
CA TYR A 37 -4.13 -3.62 17.85
C TYR A 37 -3.56 -3.83 16.44
N GLY A 38 -2.59 -4.71 16.24
CA GLY A 38 -1.93 -4.89 14.93
C GLY A 38 -2.91 -5.25 13.80
N LEU A 39 -3.98 -5.97 14.11
CA LEU A 39 -5.04 -6.31 13.16
C LEU A 39 -5.76 -5.08 12.59
N ILE A 40 -5.84 -3.97 13.35
CA ILE A 40 -6.49 -2.72 12.93
C ILE A 40 -5.44 -1.71 12.49
N THR A 41 -4.38 -1.54 13.27
CA THR A 41 -3.28 -0.60 13.02
C THR A 41 -2.63 -0.87 11.67
N GLY A 42 -2.42 -2.14 11.31
CA GLY A 42 -1.85 -2.54 10.01
C GLY A 42 -2.69 -2.06 8.83
N PRO A 43 -3.97 -2.47 8.69
CA PRO A 43 -4.86 -2.01 7.62
C PRO A 43 -5.05 -0.49 7.58
N VAL A 44 -5.19 0.17 8.74
CA VAL A 44 -5.33 1.63 8.80
C VAL A 44 -4.07 2.33 8.30
N ALA A 45 -2.90 1.90 8.76
CA ALA A 45 -1.62 2.43 8.29
C ALA A 45 -1.42 2.19 6.80
N TRP A 46 -1.75 0.98 6.31
CA TRP A 46 -1.68 0.62 4.90
C TRP A 46 -2.52 1.53 4.02
N ILE A 47 -3.80 1.73 4.38
CA ILE A 47 -4.73 2.61 3.65
C ILE A 47 -4.24 4.05 3.69
N ALA A 48 -3.83 4.56 4.86
CA ALA A 48 -3.28 5.91 4.99
C ALA A 48 -2.06 6.12 4.09
N CYS A 49 -1.14 5.16 4.05
CA CYS A 49 0.01 5.19 3.15
C CYS A 49 -0.40 5.16 1.68
N SER A 50 -1.41 4.38 1.31
CA SER A 50 -1.95 4.35 -0.05
C SER A 50 -2.58 5.68 -0.47
N LEU A 51 -3.25 6.39 0.46
CA LEU A 51 -3.73 7.74 0.21
C LEU A 51 -2.58 8.71 -0.04
N VAL A 52 -1.51 8.64 0.75
CA VAL A 52 -0.28 9.42 0.51
C VAL A 52 0.31 9.11 -0.86
N THR A 53 0.39 7.82 -1.23
CA THR A 53 0.88 7.40 -2.55
C THR A 53 0.03 7.98 -3.69
N ALA A 54 -1.31 7.98 -3.54
CA ALA A 54 -2.21 8.60 -4.52
C ALA A 54 -1.92 10.10 -4.71
N GLN A 55 -1.68 10.83 -3.62
CA GLN A 55 -1.34 12.26 -3.68
C GLN A 55 0.03 12.49 -4.33
N VAL A 56 1.06 11.73 -3.92
CA VAL A 56 2.43 11.88 -4.43
C VAL A 56 2.51 11.57 -5.93
N LEU A 57 1.81 10.53 -6.38
CA LEU A 57 1.81 10.12 -7.79
C LEU A 57 0.72 10.79 -8.62
N ARG A 58 -0.14 11.62 -7.99
CA ARG A 58 -1.28 12.29 -8.62
C ARG A 58 -2.21 11.32 -9.36
N MET A 59 -2.48 10.18 -8.73
CA MET A 59 -3.37 9.14 -9.26
C MET A 59 -4.78 9.25 -8.64
N PRO A 60 -5.84 8.83 -9.36
CA PRO A 60 -7.19 8.78 -8.82
C PRO A 60 -7.24 7.93 -7.55
N THR A 61 -7.80 8.51 -6.48
CA THR A 61 -7.80 7.86 -5.16
C THR A 61 -8.54 6.52 -5.18
N GLY A 62 -9.66 6.41 -5.89
CA GLY A 62 -10.40 5.15 -6.02
C GLY A 62 -9.56 4.04 -6.64
N TYR A 63 -8.78 4.35 -7.68
CA TYR A 63 -7.88 3.39 -8.32
C TYR A 63 -6.77 2.92 -7.38
N VAL A 64 -6.15 3.84 -6.65
CA VAL A 64 -5.08 3.50 -5.70
C VAL A 64 -5.61 2.71 -4.50
N LEU A 65 -6.83 3.01 -4.02
CA LEU A 65 -7.48 2.21 -2.97
C LEU A 65 -7.84 0.80 -3.45
N PHE A 66 -8.25 0.64 -4.71
CA PHE A 66 -8.42 -0.68 -5.31
C PHE A 66 -7.09 -1.45 -5.37
N ALA A 67 -6.02 -0.79 -5.82
CA ALA A 67 -4.67 -1.38 -5.80
C ALA A 67 -4.23 -1.74 -4.36
N ALA A 68 -4.56 -0.90 -3.38
CA ALA A 68 -4.28 -1.14 -1.96
C ALA A 68 -5.03 -2.36 -1.43
N LEU A 69 -6.29 -2.53 -1.83
CA LEU A 69 -7.07 -3.71 -1.50
C LEU A 69 -6.48 -4.97 -2.13
N ALA A 70 -6.17 -4.94 -3.43
CA ALA A 70 -5.57 -6.07 -4.14
C ALA A 70 -4.23 -6.49 -3.51
N GLY A 71 -3.34 -5.53 -3.24
CA GLY A 71 -2.09 -5.77 -2.53
C GLY A 71 -2.31 -6.34 -1.13
N GLY A 72 -3.18 -5.70 -0.34
CA GLY A 72 -3.48 -6.12 1.03
C GLY A 72 -4.02 -7.56 1.10
N VAL A 73 -4.98 -7.91 0.24
CA VAL A 73 -5.54 -9.28 0.17
C VAL A 73 -4.44 -10.28 -0.20
N ALA A 74 -3.65 -10.01 -1.23
CA ALA A 74 -2.56 -10.89 -1.65
C ALA A 74 -1.53 -11.09 -0.53
N GLY A 75 -1.15 -10.00 0.14
CA GLY A 75 -0.21 -10.04 1.27
C GLY A 75 -0.73 -10.86 2.44
N VAL A 76 -1.99 -10.67 2.83
CA VAL A 76 -2.63 -11.44 3.91
C VAL A 76 -2.63 -12.93 3.56
N LEU A 77 -3.08 -13.30 2.36
CA LEU A 77 -3.12 -14.70 1.93
C LEU A 77 -1.74 -15.36 1.99
N VAL A 78 -0.69 -14.65 1.57
CA VAL A 78 0.68 -15.17 1.65
C VAL A 78 1.18 -15.24 3.08
N SER A 79 0.89 -14.25 3.93
CA SER A 79 1.28 -14.26 5.34
C SER A 79 0.68 -15.42 6.12
N LEU A 80 -0.53 -15.88 5.77
CA LEU A 80 -1.18 -17.02 6.44
C LEU A 80 -0.42 -18.34 6.28
N VAL A 81 0.37 -18.49 5.22
CA VAL A 81 1.09 -19.73 4.90
C VAL A 81 2.62 -19.58 4.94
N THR A 82 3.11 -18.35 5.16
CA THR A 82 4.55 -18.06 5.23
C THR A 82 4.89 -17.23 6.48
N SER A 83 5.08 -15.92 6.33
CA SER A 83 5.39 -14.99 7.40
C SER A 83 4.84 -13.59 7.09
N HIS A 84 4.75 -12.76 8.13
CA HIS A 84 4.34 -11.36 7.99
C HIS A 84 5.23 -10.58 7.00
N THR A 85 6.55 -10.75 7.10
CA THR A 85 7.53 -10.07 6.23
C THR A 85 7.35 -10.45 4.77
N VAL A 86 7.16 -11.74 4.47
CA VAL A 86 6.97 -12.21 3.09
C VAL A 86 5.66 -11.68 2.52
N GLY A 87 4.57 -11.74 3.29
CA GLY A 87 3.30 -11.16 2.84
C GLY A 87 3.34 -9.66 2.64
N LEU A 88 4.09 -8.90 3.45
CA LEU A 88 4.29 -7.47 3.24
C LEU A 88 5.01 -7.17 1.91
N ILE A 89 6.06 -7.95 1.58
CA ILE A 89 6.76 -7.85 0.29
C ILE A 89 5.78 -8.12 -0.86
N ILE A 90 4.99 -9.20 -0.78
CA ILE A 90 4.00 -9.53 -1.80
C ILE A 90 2.93 -8.44 -1.93
N SER A 91 2.46 -7.91 -0.81
CA SER A 91 1.48 -6.80 -0.78
C SER A 91 1.99 -5.59 -1.56
N LEU A 92 3.25 -5.20 -1.31
CA LEU A 92 3.91 -4.09 -1.99
C LEU A 92 4.10 -4.36 -3.49
N LEU A 93 4.51 -5.57 -3.87
CA LEU A 93 4.68 -5.94 -5.27
C LEU A 93 3.37 -5.94 -6.05
N VAL A 94 2.31 -6.52 -5.47
CA VAL A 94 0.97 -6.55 -6.09
C VAL A 94 0.39 -5.14 -6.17
N PHE A 95 0.49 -4.35 -5.10
CA PHE A 95 0.10 -2.93 -5.12
C PHE A 95 0.81 -2.16 -6.24
N GLY A 96 2.13 -2.28 -6.33
CA GLY A 96 2.93 -1.63 -7.37
C GLY A 96 2.52 -2.09 -8.78
N ALA A 97 2.27 -3.38 -8.96
CA ALA A 97 1.83 -3.95 -10.23
C ALA A 97 0.44 -3.43 -10.64
N SER A 98 -0.51 -3.36 -9.70
CA SER A 98 -1.83 -2.76 -9.92
C SER A 98 -1.73 -1.28 -10.30
N CYS A 99 -0.90 -0.50 -9.60
CA CYS A 99 -0.63 0.89 -9.94
C CYS A 99 -0.02 1.05 -11.33
N ALA A 100 0.89 0.15 -11.74
CA ALA A 100 1.55 0.19 -13.03
C ALA A 100 0.63 -0.11 -14.23
N GLY A 101 -0.57 -0.64 -13.97
CA GLY A 101 -1.63 -0.83 -14.96
C GLY A 101 -2.43 0.44 -15.27
N TYR A 102 -2.22 1.54 -14.52
CA TYR A 102 -2.95 2.78 -14.73
C TYR A 102 -2.54 3.47 -16.04
N GLU A 103 -3.55 3.82 -16.85
CA GLU A 103 -3.41 4.53 -18.12
C GLU A 103 -4.17 5.87 -18.02
N PRO A 104 -3.49 7.04 -18.11
CA PRO A 104 -4.12 8.35 -17.88
C PRO A 104 -5.24 8.69 -18.87
N GLU A 105 -5.21 8.12 -20.06
CA GLU A 105 -6.19 8.39 -21.13
C GLU A 105 -7.57 7.78 -20.84
N HIS A 106 -7.67 6.78 -19.95
CA HIS A 106 -8.94 6.12 -19.65
C HIS A 106 -9.89 6.97 -18.78
N ASP A 107 -9.36 7.91 -18.00
CA ASP A 107 -10.12 8.80 -17.10
C ASP A 107 -10.34 10.22 -17.67
N ALA A 108 -9.98 10.47 -18.93
CA ALA A 108 -10.25 11.75 -19.58
C ALA A 108 -11.76 11.88 -19.89
N PRO A 109 -12.42 13.01 -19.53
CA PRO A 109 -13.80 13.26 -19.94
C PRO A 109 -13.93 13.15 -21.46
N GLN A 110 -14.87 12.34 -21.94
CA GLN A 110 -15.18 12.27 -23.37
C GLN A 110 -15.65 13.68 -23.82
N PRO A 111 -15.08 14.25 -24.90
CA PRO A 111 -15.59 15.50 -25.44
C PRO A 111 -17.03 15.27 -25.94
N VAL A 112 -17.96 16.06 -25.41
CA VAL A 112 -19.37 16.12 -25.85
C VAL A 112 -19.51 16.83 -27.17
#